data_AF-A0AAJ7RV07-F1
#
_entry.id   AF-A0AAJ7RV07-F1
#
_cell.length_a   1.000
_cell.length_b   1.000
_cell.length_c   1.000
_cell.angle_alpha   90.00
_cell.angle_beta   90.00
_cell.angle_gamma   90.00
#
_symmetry.space_group_name_H-M   'P 1'
#
loop_
_entity.id
_entity.type
_entity.pdbx_description
1 polymer ?
#
loop_
_entity_poly.entity_id
_entity_poly.type
_entity_poly.pdbx_seq_one_letter_code
_entity_poly.pdbx_strand_id
1 'polypeptide(L)'
;MKNAKFIVLDMRSLRVDIMFDAKGQVKWSVMNSKYIFSWAHRFSWIFFLSILLFIHGDNCMVPQASQEGSLHSFKSYSDVAIFHYTVPKEVLRATWQFAAFMDGKNCLPRKVHIYIQWGSYPIISVNNASFPPHMYTKRNGTILVSVMTTFEPKTTATVPIYGPEAGDWFVGAYMSHWDEKVQQQGLGHKCHYSIGSVAIWMQTNGIQNIPIGYQKTLHTTEPTSYYKIYIPSGTWHFQVHVWACNFTLHTQKDMNKPCIQGLALKGRVLPVFNHTHPSPIGNLTILDSYTFTEFSPYEDSYYYLLVISDSVIDFNVKVIISECPIKDLGKSLMRQYLDAPSFSKALVKLRMRNDSLQHDNYRLYKNQFELSSEDVMVEDPCVPRFQLARVKHSQTFSGVYLLQVREWLTSWAMLTDSYPIMTQFNILPLIDIGGTLDIRVHLEMDKLLTKQLILVTICIQRSRVPNRINGQIICDDENMSMTLSSYNKQDGNVLIPYPQPDTWYIGFQAKCYMNGNPVTCEMEGILVSLDVRTRQCVFSGSHACGHHGVCQEIQKGLLYYTTCNCFGGTRITMVQGLGLHRCNKRKSDGLRFIDNINVNVEQWIFFASYILGYKTRPIH
;
A
#
# COMPACT_ATOMS: atom_id res chain seq x y z
N MET A 1 10.18 5.38 48.39
CA MET A 1 11.21 5.78 47.39
C MET A 1 12.00 4.54 46.96
N LYS A 2 11.48 3.70 46.06
CA LYS A 2 12.23 2.57 45.50
C LYS A 2 11.74 2.27 44.09
N ASN A 3 12.70 1.99 43.20
CA ASN A 3 12.61 1.54 41.80
C ASN A 3 12.63 2.64 40.73
N ALA A 4 13.76 3.34 40.61
CA ALA A 4 14.19 3.90 39.32
C ALA A 4 14.90 2.78 38.54
N LYS A 5 14.53 2.58 37.27
CA LYS A 5 15.16 1.59 36.37
C LYS A 5 16.26 2.27 35.55
N PHE A 6 17.41 1.60 35.44
CA PHE A 6 18.57 2.07 34.69
C PHE A 6 18.72 1.25 33.41
N ILE A 7 18.96 1.92 32.29
CA ILE A 7 19.42 1.28 31.06
C ILE A 7 20.89 1.67 30.89
N VAL A 8 21.79 0.69 30.95
CA VAL A 8 23.22 0.90 30.72
C VAL A 8 23.50 0.62 29.24
N LEU A 9 23.89 1.66 28.51
CA LEU A 9 24.46 1.52 27.17
C LEU A 9 25.98 1.57 27.31
N ASP A 10 26.64 0.45 27.00
CA ASP A 10 28.10 0.36 26.97
C ASP A 10 28.59 0.85 25.61
N MET A 11 29.04 2.10 25.56
CA MET A 11 29.95 2.58 24.53
C MET A 11 31.30 2.80 25.20
N ARG A 12 32.34 2.18 24.64
CA ARG A 12 33.72 2.31 25.13
C ARG A 12 34.07 3.79 25.31
N SER A 13 34.07 4.22 26.57
CA SER A 13 34.51 5.52 27.12
C SER A 13 33.45 6.51 27.65
N LEU A 14 32.12 6.29 27.58
CA LEU A 14 31.16 7.19 28.25
C LEU A 14 29.92 6.46 28.80
N ARG A 15 29.73 6.51 30.13
CA ARG A 15 28.48 6.09 30.79
C ARG A 15 27.48 7.24 30.74
N VAL A 16 26.32 7.01 30.10
CA VAL A 16 25.17 7.90 30.17
C VAL A 16 24.02 7.12 30.80
N ASP A 17 23.59 7.54 31.99
CA ASP A 17 22.47 6.92 32.71
C ASP A 17 21.17 7.66 32.37
N ILE A 18 20.20 6.94 31.80
CA ILE A 18 18.86 7.47 31.51
C ILE A 18 17.94 7.11 32.68
N MET A 19 17.41 8.13 33.37
CA MET A 19 16.42 7.97 34.43
C MET A 19 15.01 8.23 33.91
N PHE A 20 14.10 7.30 34.21
CA PHE A 20 12.65 7.48 34.04
C PHE A 20 11.99 7.69 35.40
N ASP A 21 11.17 8.74 35.51
CA ASP A 21 10.29 8.89 36.67
C ASP A 21 9.02 8.02 36.50
N ALA A 22 8.25 7.87 37.58
CA ALA A 22 7.01 7.08 37.58
C ALA A 22 5.87 7.68 36.72
N LYS A 23 6.12 8.80 36.03
CA LYS A 23 5.20 9.51 35.14
C LYS A 23 5.72 9.62 33.69
N GLY A 24 6.85 8.99 33.37
CA GLY A 24 7.38 8.90 32.01
C GLY A 24 8.06 10.17 31.47
N GLN A 25 8.48 11.11 32.31
CA GLN A 25 9.30 12.24 31.85
C GLN A 25 10.81 11.95 31.94
N VAL A 26 11.54 12.27 30.88
CA VAL A 26 13.00 12.07 30.78
C VAL A 26 13.74 13.20 31.50
N LYS A 27 14.60 12.86 32.46
CA LYS A 27 15.55 13.80 33.09
C LYS A 27 16.98 13.32 32.86
N TRP A 28 17.83 14.21 32.34
CA TRP A 28 19.25 13.95 32.10
C TRP A 28 20.09 14.32 33.31
N SER A 29 21.02 13.45 33.71
CA SER A 29 22.06 13.77 34.69
C SER A 29 23.36 13.05 34.29
N VAL A 30 24.42 13.81 34.02
CA VAL A 30 25.76 13.28 33.74
C VAL A 30 26.50 13.19 35.08
N MET A 31 26.78 11.98 35.55
CA MET A 31 27.57 11.75 36.76
C MET A 31 29.05 11.55 36.38
N ASN A 32 29.89 12.54 36.71
CA ASN A 32 31.34 12.41 36.58
C ASN A 32 31.90 11.49 37.67
N SER A 33 32.70 10.49 37.27
CA SER A 33 33.44 9.62 38.17
C SER A 33 34.50 10.41 38.95
N LYS A 34 34.58 10.16 40.26
CA LYS A 34 35.51 10.79 41.20
C LYS A 34 36.97 10.47 40.84
N TYR A 35 37.72 11.49 40.43
CA TYR A 35 39.16 11.56 40.70
C TYR A 35 39.41 12.71 41.68
N ILE A 36 39.99 12.36 42.83
CA ILE A 36 40.53 13.30 43.80
C ILE A 36 41.80 13.89 43.18
N PHE A 37 41.78 15.18 42.84
CA PHE A 37 43.02 15.96 42.69
C PHE A 37 42.86 17.30 43.40
N SER A 38 43.72 17.46 44.41
CA SER A 38 43.90 18.64 45.23
C SER A 38 44.47 19.80 44.42
N TRP A 39 43.90 20.99 44.62
CA TRP A 39 44.47 22.34 44.47
C TRP A 39 45.57 22.56 43.41
N ALA A 40 45.22 23.20 42.28
CA ALA A 40 45.96 24.35 41.71
C ALA A 40 45.30 24.91 40.43
N HIS A 41 45.04 26.22 40.47
CA HIS A 41 45.03 27.20 39.36
C HIS A 41 44.04 27.09 38.17
N ARG A 42 42.99 27.92 38.29
CA ARG A 42 42.24 28.80 37.36
C ARG A 42 42.51 28.89 35.83
N PHE A 43 43.21 27.97 35.17
CA PHE A 43 43.47 28.05 33.71
C PHE A 43 42.83 26.94 32.86
N SER A 44 41.98 26.08 33.44
CA SER A 44 41.47 24.87 32.76
C SER A 44 40.07 24.99 32.15
N TRP A 45 39.28 26.01 32.50
CA TRP A 45 37.86 26.06 32.11
C TRP A 45 37.61 26.39 30.63
N ILE A 46 38.49 27.19 30.00
CA ILE A 46 38.38 27.54 28.58
C ILE A 46 38.80 26.37 27.69
N PHE A 47 39.79 25.58 28.12
CA PHE A 47 40.28 24.40 27.38
C PHE A 47 39.28 23.22 27.46
N PHE A 48 38.57 23.08 28.60
CA PHE A 48 37.49 22.10 28.72
C PHE A 48 36.23 22.49 27.91
N LEU A 49 35.91 23.78 27.80
CA LEU A 49 34.82 24.26 26.93
C LEU A 49 35.17 24.09 25.44
N SER A 50 36.43 24.28 25.04
CA SER A 50 36.86 23.98 23.67
C SER A 50 36.86 22.48 23.39
N ILE A 51 37.27 21.63 24.33
CA ILE A 51 37.23 20.16 24.15
C ILE A 51 35.77 19.65 24.06
N LEU A 52 34.82 20.25 24.78
CA LEU A 52 33.38 19.96 24.62
C LEU A 52 32.81 20.43 23.28
N LEU A 53 33.40 21.44 22.64
CA LEU A 53 33.06 21.85 21.27
C LEU A 53 33.74 20.98 20.20
N PHE A 54 34.80 20.23 20.55
CA PHE A 54 35.57 19.37 19.63
C PHE A 54 35.18 17.88 19.66
N ILE A 55 34.24 17.45 20.51
CA ILE A 55 33.59 16.13 20.38
C ILE A 55 32.35 16.28 19.47
N HIS A 56 32.57 16.70 18.23
CA HIS A 56 31.64 16.45 17.13
C HIS A 56 32.21 15.26 16.35
N GLY A 57 31.82 14.05 16.75
CA GLY A 57 32.37 12.88 16.08
C GLY A 57 32.13 11.56 16.79
N ASP A 58 30.97 11.38 17.42
CA ASP A 58 30.40 10.05 17.52
C ASP A 58 28.92 10.19 17.14
N ASN A 59 28.54 9.54 16.04
CA ASN A 59 27.15 9.42 15.62
C ASN A 59 26.38 8.66 16.71
N CYS A 60 25.97 9.37 17.75
CA CYS A 60 24.91 8.92 18.63
C CYS A 60 23.67 8.79 17.74
N MET A 61 23.35 7.57 17.31
CA MET A 61 22.16 7.30 16.52
C MET A 61 20.95 7.51 17.42
N VAL A 62 20.51 8.75 17.53
CA VAL A 62 19.30 9.13 18.24
C VAL A 62 18.11 8.51 17.49
N PRO A 63 17.20 7.80 18.17
CA PRO A 63 16.01 7.26 17.52
C PRO A 63 15.21 8.40 16.91
N GLN A 64 14.95 8.33 15.61
CA GLN A 64 14.23 9.40 14.89
C GLN A 64 12.73 9.34 15.13
N ALA A 65 12.20 8.17 15.51
CA ALA A 65 10.84 8.01 16.02
C ALA A 65 10.76 6.82 17.00
N SER A 66 10.00 6.97 18.08
CA SER A 66 9.70 5.89 19.04
C SER A 66 8.25 5.97 19.49
N GLN A 67 7.57 4.82 19.54
CA GLN A 67 6.16 4.69 19.92
C GLN A 67 5.96 3.44 20.77
N GLU A 68 4.97 3.49 21.65
CA GLU A 68 4.58 2.38 22.51
C GLU A 68 3.07 2.18 22.48
N GLY A 69 2.62 0.94 22.69
CA GLY A 69 1.20 0.60 22.69
C GLY A 69 0.90 -0.65 23.52
N SER A 70 -0.34 -0.73 24.03
CA SER A 70 -0.84 -1.92 24.70
C SER A 70 -1.14 -3.03 23.70
N LEU A 71 -0.82 -4.27 24.06
CA LEU A 71 -1.09 -5.45 23.25
C LEU A 71 -2.36 -6.15 23.74
N HIS A 72 -3.23 -6.48 22.79
CA HIS A 72 -4.45 -7.23 23.04
C HIS A 72 -4.49 -8.51 22.20
N SER A 73 -5.20 -9.51 22.72
CA SER A 73 -5.58 -10.71 21.97
C SER A 73 -6.46 -10.30 20.80
N PHE A 74 -6.11 -10.72 19.58
CA PHE A 74 -6.84 -10.30 18.38
C PHE A 74 -8.26 -10.85 18.36
N LYS A 75 -9.27 -9.97 18.48
CA LYS A 75 -10.69 -10.26 18.24
C LYS A 75 -11.20 -9.44 17.07
N SER A 76 -10.81 -8.18 16.98
CA SER A 76 -11.09 -7.36 15.81
C SER A 76 -9.92 -6.41 15.52
N TYR A 77 -9.99 -5.67 14.42
CA TYR A 77 -8.97 -4.68 14.09
C TYR A 77 -8.87 -3.55 15.13
N SER A 78 -9.88 -3.39 16.00
CA SER A 78 -9.81 -2.49 17.16
C SER A 78 -8.68 -2.84 18.14
N ASP A 79 -8.35 -4.13 18.24
CA ASP A 79 -7.37 -4.68 19.20
C ASP A 79 -5.93 -4.56 18.71
N VAL A 80 -5.74 -4.14 17.47
CA VAL A 80 -4.43 -3.94 16.87
C VAL A 80 -3.83 -2.63 17.40
N ALA A 81 -2.63 -2.73 17.96
CA ALA A 81 -1.79 -1.57 18.23
C ALA A 81 -1.24 -1.07 16.89
N ILE A 82 -1.55 0.16 16.52
CA ILE A 82 -1.12 0.76 15.25
C ILE A 82 -0.13 1.89 15.54
N PHE A 83 1.02 1.84 14.89
CA PHE A 83 2.03 2.90 14.91
C PHE A 83 2.17 3.48 13.51
N HIS A 84 2.54 4.76 13.44
CA HIS A 84 2.73 5.48 12.18
C HIS A 84 4.08 6.18 12.13
N TYR A 85 4.79 5.99 11.02
CA TYR A 85 6.11 6.55 10.79
C TYR A 85 6.10 7.25 9.43
N THR A 86 6.70 8.43 9.35
CA THR A 86 6.90 9.13 8.07
C THR A 86 8.37 9.03 7.69
N VAL A 87 8.68 8.16 6.73
CA VAL A 87 10.04 7.97 6.20
C VAL A 87 10.32 9.10 5.21
N PRO A 88 11.43 9.85 5.35
CA PRO A 88 11.75 10.92 4.43
C PRO A 88 12.14 10.39 3.04
N LYS A 89 12.26 11.30 2.08
CA LYS A 89 12.78 10.97 0.75
C LYS A 89 14.28 10.65 0.83
N GLU A 90 14.79 9.95 -0.19
CA GLU A 90 16.24 9.72 -0.36
C GLU A 90 16.86 8.90 0.79
N VAL A 91 16.14 7.90 1.29
CA VAL A 91 16.60 6.98 2.34
C VAL A 91 17.21 5.73 1.72
N LEU A 92 18.45 5.40 2.10
CA LEU A 92 19.14 4.16 1.69
C LEU A 92 18.68 2.97 2.52
N ARG A 93 18.47 3.17 3.82
CA ARG A 93 18.07 2.12 4.76
C ARG A 93 17.19 2.69 5.86
N ALA A 94 16.04 2.07 6.11
CA ALA A 94 15.25 2.28 7.32
C ALA A 94 15.26 0.99 8.16
N THR A 95 15.41 1.11 9.47
CA THR A 95 15.47 -0.03 10.39
C THR A 95 14.44 0.16 11.48
N TRP A 96 13.53 -0.81 11.63
CA TRP A 96 12.60 -0.89 12.74
C TRP A 96 13.10 -1.86 13.79
N GLN A 97 12.96 -1.49 15.06
CA GLN A 97 13.26 -2.32 16.21
C GLN A 97 11.99 -2.48 17.05
N PHE A 98 11.73 -3.72 17.47
CA PHE A 98 10.57 -4.06 18.28
C PHE A 98 10.97 -4.79 19.55
N ALA A 99 10.38 -4.38 20.68
CA ALA A 99 10.44 -5.10 21.95
C ALA A 99 9.02 -5.31 22.47
N ALA A 100 8.69 -6.54 22.85
CA ALA A 100 7.41 -6.87 23.43
C ALA A 100 7.59 -7.22 24.92
N PHE A 101 6.79 -6.57 25.77
CA PHE A 101 6.95 -6.57 27.21
C PHE A 101 5.78 -7.28 27.89
N MET A 102 6.07 -7.90 29.03
CA MET A 102 5.09 -8.31 30.03
C MET A 102 5.44 -7.66 31.37
N ASP A 103 4.43 -7.23 32.11
CA ASP A 103 4.57 -6.44 33.34
C ASP A 103 5.08 -7.23 34.55
N GLY A 104 4.93 -8.56 34.56
CA GLY A 104 5.37 -9.44 35.65
C GLY A 104 6.14 -10.67 35.17
N LYS A 105 7.12 -11.13 35.97
CA LYS A 105 7.87 -12.38 35.72
C LYS A 105 6.98 -13.63 35.71
N ASN A 106 5.87 -13.59 36.45
CA ASN A 106 4.92 -14.69 36.56
C ASN A 106 3.92 -14.72 35.38
N CYS A 107 4.01 -13.77 34.46
CA CYS A 107 3.17 -13.74 33.28
C CYS A 107 3.67 -14.74 32.25
N LEU A 108 2.72 -15.42 31.59
CA LEU A 108 3.04 -16.33 30.50
C LEU A 108 3.54 -15.51 29.30
N PRO A 109 4.70 -15.84 28.71
CA PRO A 109 5.16 -15.27 27.45
C PRO A 109 4.16 -15.54 26.33
N ARG A 110 3.98 -14.55 25.46
CA ARG A 110 2.99 -14.58 24.37
C ARG A 110 3.63 -14.20 23.05
N LYS A 111 3.15 -14.81 21.98
CA LYS A 111 3.58 -14.49 20.63
C LYS A 111 2.85 -13.24 20.13
N VAL A 112 3.61 -12.29 19.62
CA VAL A 112 3.14 -11.03 19.04
C VAL A 112 3.46 -11.06 17.56
N HIS A 113 2.46 -10.78 16.74
CA HIS A 113 2.59 -10.65 15.29
C HIS A 113 2.63 -9.17 14.93
N ILE A 114 3.63 -8.78 14.14
CA ILE A 114 3.93 -7.40 13.77
C ILE A 114 3.96 -7.31 12.25
N TYR A 115 3.10 -6.46 11.69
CA TYR A 115 3.02 -6.15 10.27
C TYR A 115 3.59 -4.77 10.03
N ILE A 116 4.49 -4.63 9.06
CA ILE A 116 5.02 -3.34 8.59
C ILE A 116 4.52 -3.15 7.16
N GLN A 117 3.85 -2.05 6.90
CA GLN A 117 3.22 -1.79 5.62
C GLN A 117 3.42 -0.34 5.18
N TRP A 118 3.82 -0.13 3.93
CA TRP A 118 3.91 1.20 3.34
C TRP A 118 2.58 1.68 2.76
N GLY A 119 2.30 2.97 2.95
CA GLY A 119 1.20 3.73 2.37
C GLY A 119 -0.14 3.57 3.08
N SER A 120 -0.44 2.40 3.64
CA SER A 120 -1.75 2.14 4.27
C SER A 120 -1.67 1.14 5.42
N TYR A 121 -2.79 1.00 6.13
CA TYR A 121 -2.94 0.05 7.22
C TYR A 121 -2.74 -1.41 6.73
N PRO A 122 -2.04 -2.25 7.52
CA PRO A 122 -1.76 -3.62 7.11
C PRO A 122 -3.01 -4.48 7.06
N ILE A 123 -3.09 -5.31 6.02
CA ILE A 123 -4.09 -6.35 5.80
C ILE A 123 -3.66 -7.59 6.60
N ILE A 124 -4.43 -7.93 7.64
CA ILE A 124 -4.17 -9.04 8.58
C ILE A 124 -5.18 -10.17 8.31
N SER A 125 -4.69 -11.37 7.95
CA SER A 125 -5.48 -12.61 7.99
C SER A 125 -5.01 -13.43 9.18
N VAL A 126 -5.93 -13.83 10.07
CA VAL A 126 -5.61 -14.71 11.19
C VAL A 126 -6.03 -16.14 10.82
N ASN A 127 -5.18 -17.14 11.07
CA ASN A 127 -5.41 -18.56 10.75
C ASN A 127 -5.86 -18.85 9.29
N ASN A 128 -5.33 -18.12 8.30
CA ASN A 128 -5.63 -18.30 6.87
C ASN A 128 -7.13 -18.23 6.52
N ALA A 129 -7.86 -17.32 7.16
CA ALA A 129 -9.26 -17.17 6.86
C ALA A 129 -9.51 -16.58 5.48
N SER A 130 -10.61 -16.98 4.86
CA SER A 130 -11.01 -16.52 3.53
C SER A 130 -11.62 -15.12 3.57
N PHE A 131 -11.25 -14.32 2.57
CA PHE A 131 -11.83 -13.01 2.34
C PHE A 131 -13.15 -13.11 1.54
N PRO A 132 -14.04 -12.12 1.63
CA PRO A 132 -15.20 -12.03 0.75
C PRO A 132 -14.82 -12.12 -0.73
N PRO A 133 -15.73 -12.59 -1.60
CA PRO A 133 -15.45 -12.64 -3.04
C PRO A 133 -15.16 -11.23 -3.56
N HIS A 134 -14.31 -11.14 -4.58
CA HIS A 134 -13.89 -9.89 -5.23
C HIS A 134 -13.08 -8.93 -4.33
N MET A 135 -12.65 -9.37 -3.14
CA MET A 135 -11.76 -8.57 -2.30
C MET A 135 -10.30 -8.74 -2.70
N TYR A 136 -9.65 -7.63 -3.02
CA TYR A 136 -8.22 -7.59 -3.31
C TYR A 136 -7.42 -7.34 -2.03
N THR A 137 -6.73 -8.38 -1.55
CA THR A 137 -5.97 -8.32 -0.28
C THR A 137 -4.46 -8.38 -0.47
N LYS A 138 -3.98 -8.61 -1.68
CA LYS A 138 -2.55 -8.67 -1.98
C LYS A 138 -1.95 -7.27 -1.81
N ARG A 139 -0.83 -7.21 -1.09
CA ARG A 139 -0.05 -5.99 -0.88
C ARG A 139 1.38 -6.28 -1.28
N ASN A 140 1.97 -5.39 -2.07
CA ASN A 140 3.38 -5.48 -2.38
C ASN A 140 4.18 -4.95 -1.18
N GLY A 141 5.11 -5.74 -0.65
CA GLY A 141 6.05 -5.30 0.38
C GLY A 141 5.58 -5.33 1.84
N THR A 142 4.46 -5.99 2.18
CA THR A 142 4.11 -6.19 3.60
C THR A 142 5.13 -7.11 4.27
N ILE A 143 5.72 -6.67 5.38
CA ILE A 143 6.67 -7.48 6.14
C ILE A 143 5.99 -7.98 7.42
N LEU A 144 6.10 -9.28 7.68
CA LEU A 144 5.59 -9.93 8.88
C LEU A 144 6.73 -10.39 9.77
N VAL A 145 6.73 -9.93 11.02
CA VAL A 145 7.69 -10.32 12.06
C VAL A 145 6.94 -10.88 13.27
N SER A 146 7.54 -11.83 13.95
CA SER A 146 6.99 -12.40 15.19
C SER A 146 7.99 -12.29 16.33
N VAL A 147 7.52 -11.84 17.48
CA VAL A 147 8.34 -11.71 18.70
C VAL A 147 7.61 -12.34 19.89
N MET A 148 8.35 -12.69 20.94
CA MET A 148 7.78 -13.17 22.20
C MET A 148 7.81 -12.07 23.25
N THR A 149 6.74 -11.94 24.04
CA THR A 149 6.73 -11.03 25.19
C THR A 149 7.67 -11.54 26.27
N THR A 150 8.44 -10.63 26.87
CA THR A 150 9.38 -10.96 27.95
C THR A 150 9.35 -9.89 29.04
N PHE A 151 9.69 -10.28 30.26
CA PHE A 151 9.87 -9.35 31.37
C PHE A 151 11.30 -8.82 31.26
N GLU A 152 11.44 -7.53 30.95
CA GLU A 152 12.73 -6.86 30.69
C GLU A 152 13.50 -7.48 29.50
N PRO A 153 13.03 -7.26 28.25
CA PRO A 153 13.69 -7.78 27.06
C PRO A 153 15.13 -7.29 26.97
N LYS A 154 16.06 -8.24 26.83
CA LYS A 154 17.48 -7.95 26.57
C LYS A 154 17.81 -7.80 25.09
N THR A 155 16.88 -8.20 24.22
CA THR A 155 17.04 -8.19 22.76
C THR A 155 15.79 -7.64 22.10
N THR A 156 15.99 -6.93 21.00
CA THR A 156 14.95 -6.36 20.14
C THR A 156 14.96 -7.07 18.79
N ALA A 157 13.78 -7.35 18.24
CA ALA A 157 13.70 -7.79 16.85
C ALA A 157 14.00 -6.62 15.92
N THR A 158 14.99 -6.78 15.06
CA THR A 158 15.48 -5.71 14.17
C THR A 158 15.13 -6.05 12.72
N VAL A 159 14.50 -5.10 12.03
CA VAL A 159 13.97 -5.26 10.67
C VAL A 159 14.54 -4.18 9.77
N PRO A 160 15.65 -4.45 9.05
CA PRO A 160 16.20 -3.52 8.08
C PRO A 160 15.46 -3.62 6.74
N ILE A 161 15.07 -2.47 6.20
CA ILE A 161 14.50 -2.29 4.86
C ILE A 161 15.44 -1.37 4.07
N TYR A 162 15.94 -1.85 2.94
CA TYR A 162 16.82 -1.09 2.05
C TYR A 162 16.03 -0.47 0.91
N GLY A 163 16.35 0.77 0.55
CA GLY A 163 15.60 1.57 -0.41
C GLY A 163 14.10 1.61 -0.10
N PRO A 164 13.68 1.98 1.13
CA PRO A 164 12.27 2.06 1.48
C PRO A 164 11.56 3.15 0.67
N GLU A 165 10.29 2.93 0.36
CA GLU A 165 9.40 3.96 -0.17
C GLU A 165 9.29 5.13 0.82
N ALA A 166 9.33 6.36 0.30
CA ALA A 166 9.14 7.55 1.11
C ALA A 166 7.66 7.73 1.50
N GLY A 167 7.41 8.45 2.59
CA GLY A 167 6.07 8.75 3.08
C GLY A 167 5.64 7.85 4.24
N ASP A 168 4.34 7.57 4.32
CA ASP A 168 3.72 6.96 5.49
C ASP A 168 3.92 5.45 5.55
N TRP A 169 4.36 4.97 6.71
CA TRP A 169 4.50 3.56 7.05
C TRP A 169 3.67 3.26 8.30
N PHE A 170 2.91 2.17 8.24
CA PHE A 170 2.05 1.73 9.34
C PHE A 170 2.55 0.41 9.88
N VAL A 171 2.68 0.33 11.20
CA VAL A 171 2.94 -0.92 11.89
C VAL A 171 1.69 -1.35 12.63
N GLY A 172 1.22 -2.57 12.37
CA GLY A 172 0.12 -3.20 13.11
C GLY A 172 0.63 -4.36 13.95
N ALA A 173 0.42 -4.32 15.26
CA ALA A 173 0.83 -5.36 16.18
C ALA A 173 -0.34 -5.91 16.99
N TYR A 174 -0.40 -7.25 17.12
CA TYR A 174 -1.38 -7.92 17.96
C TYR A 174 -0.82 -9.19 18.59
N MET A 175 -1.45 -9.63 19.68
CA MET A 175 -1.09 -10.85 20.38
C MET A 175 -1.93 -12.04 19.90
N SER A 176 -1.31 -13.21 19.83
CA SER A 176 -2.01 -14.48 19.56
C SER A 176 -3.21 -14.68 20.50
N HIS A 177 -4.24 -15.37 20.03
CA HIS A 177 -5.48 -15.56 20.78
C HIS A 177 -5.26 -16.13 22.19
N TRP A 178 -5.95 -15.54 23.17
CA TRP A 178 -5.95 -15.94 24.57
C TRP A 178 -7.33 -15.70 25.21
N ASP A 179 -7.79 -16.66 26.01
CA ASP A 179 -9.00 -16.56 26.81
C ASP A 179 -8.75 -15.75 28.10
N GLU A 180 -9.01 -14.46 28.03
CA GLU A 180 -8.93 -13.55 29.19
C GLU A 180 -9.90 -13.92 30.32
N LYS A 181 -10.93 -14.74 30.04
CA LYS A 181 -11.99 -15.15 30.99
C LYS A 181 -11.57 -16.21 32.01
N VAL A 182 -10.38 -16.81 31.86
CA VAL A 182 -9.92 -17.89 32.76
C VAL A 182 -9.22 -17.34 34.02
N GLN A 183 -9.11 -16.01 34.18
CA GLN A 183 -8.67 -15.40 35.44
C GLN A 183 -9.89 -15.06 36.30
N GLN A 184 -10.04 -15.72 37.45
CA GLN A 184 -11.05 -15.36 38.46
C GLN A 184 -10.86 -13.89 38.87
N GLN A 185 -11.92 -13.08 38.71
CA GLN A 185 -11.92 -11.71 39.21
C GLN A 185 -11.71 -11.73 40.74
N GLY A 186 -10.69 -11.02 41.22
CA GLY A 186 -10.42 -10.85 42.65
C GLY A 186 -9.33 -11.74 43.27
N LEU A 187 -8.72 -12.66 42.51
CA LEU A 187 -7.60 -13.49 42.97
C LEU A 187 -6.47 -13.52 41.92
N GLY A 188 -5.47 -12.62 42.07
CA GLY A 188 -4.23 -12.62 41.29
C GLY A 188 -3.94 -11.36 40.48
N HIS A 189 -2.66 -11.18 40.10
CA HIS A 189 -2.19 -10.07 39.25
C HIS A 189 -2.63 -10.31 37.79
N LYS A 190 -3.33 -9.32 37.20
CA LYS A 190 -3.71 -9.36 35.79
C LYS A 190 -2.52 -8.91 34.94
N CYS A 191 -2.01 -9.82 34.11
CA CYS A 191 -0.86 -9.53 33.25
C CYS A 191 -1.20 -8.49 32.18
N HIS A 192 -0.40 -7.43 32.14
CA HIS A 192 -0.41 -6.42 31.08
C HIS A 192 0.74 -6.66 30.11
N TYR A 193 0.42 -6.56 28.82
CA TYR A 193 1.37 -6.71 27.74
C TYR A 193 1.44 -5.43 26.91
N SER A 194 2.64 -5.05 26.49
CA SER A 194 2.86 -3.88 25.67
C SER A 194 3.94 -4.15 24.62
N ILE A 195 4.02 -3.28 23.63
CA ILE A 195 5.05 -3.29 22.60
C ILE A 195 5.63 -1.90 22.46
N GLY A 196 6.95 -1.83 22.41
CA GLY A 196 7.72 -0.65 22.04
C GLY A 196 8.30 -0.84 20.65
N SER A 197 8.27 0.24 19.88
CA SER A 197 8.78 0.29 18.52
C SER A 197 9.66 1.52 18.34
N VAL A 198 10.80 1.33 17.68
CA VAL A 198 11.77 2.37 17.37
C VAL A 198 12.11 2.29 15.89
N ALA A 199 12.15 3.41 15.19
CA ALA A 199 12.55 3.49 13.79
C ALA A 199 13.71 4.48 13.60
N ILE A 200 14.67 4.06 12.78
CA ILE A 200 15.89 4.84 12.45
C ILE A 200 16.13 4.72 10.94
N TRP A 201 16.49 5.81 10.28
CA TRP A 201 16.79 5.82 8.84
C TRP A 201 18.11 6.51 8.50
N MET A 202 18.77 5.99 7.48
CA MET A 202 19.99 6.53 6.87
C MET A 202 19.61 7.24 5.58
N GLN A 203 19.59 8.57 5.64
CA GLN A 203 19.26 9.43 4.51
C GLN A 203 20.52 9.86 3.76
N THR A 204 20.42 9.94 2.44
CA THR A 204 21.43 10.55 1.57
C THR A 204 20.96 11.97 1.22
N ASN A 205 21.84 12.94 1.39
CA ASN A 205 21.55 14.35 1.08
C ASN A 205 22.36 14.79 -0.14
N GLY A 206 21.87 15.81 -0.85
CA GLY A 206 22.63 16.45 -1.93
C GLY A 206 22.65 15.67 -3.25
N ILE A 207 21.72 14.74 -3.48
CA ILE A 207 21.61 14.02 -4.75
C ILE A 207 21.35 15.00 -5.89
N GLN A 208 22.25 15.00 -6.88
CA GLN A 208 22.24 15.95 -7.98
C GLN A 208 21.09 15.65 -8.97
N ASN A 209 20.44 16.71 -9.47
CA ASN A 209 19.39 16.61 -10.48
C ASN A 209 19.94 16.49 -11.91
N ILE A 210 19.32 15.62 -12.69
CA ILE A 210 19.49 15.50 -14.14
C ILE A 210 18.30 16.19 -14.84
N PRO A 211 18.55 17.21 -15.67
CA PRO A 211 17.48 17.89 -16.40
C PRO A 211 16.95 17.01 -17.55
N ILE A 212 15.67 17.21 -17.91
CA ILE A 212 15.06 16.59 -19.08
C ILE A 212 15.37 17.41 -20.33
N GLY A 213 15.55 16.74 -21.48
CA GLY A 213 15.67 17.34 -22.81
C GLY A 213 17.09 17.76 -23.22
N TYR A 214 17.96 18.04 -22.24
CA TYR A 214 19.33 18.50 -22.49
C TYR A 214 20.36 17.44 -22.09
N GLN A 215 21.46 17.39 -22.85
CA GLN A 215 22.62 16.60 -22.46
C GLN A 215 23.34 17.28 -21.30
N LYS A 216 23.78 16.48 -20.32
CA LYS A 216 24.60 16.94 -19.20
C LYS A 216 25.74 15.97 -18.97
N THR A 217 26.95 16.50 -18.79
CA THR A 217 28.09 15.72 -18.29
C THR A 217 28.05 15.71 -16.77
N LEU A 218 28.09 14.52 -16.19
CA LEU A 218 28.08 14.30 -14.75
C LEU A 218 29.42 13.72 -14.31
N HIS A 219 29.79 14.05 -13.08
CA HIS A 219 31.02 13.62 -12.43
C HIS A 219 30.65 12.78 -11.21
N THR A 220 31.28 11.60 -11.06
CA THR A 220 31.14 10.80 -9.83
C THR A 220 32.08 11.32 -8.75
N THR A 221 31.74 11.15 -7.47
CA THR A 221 32.62 11.58 -6.36
C THR A 221 33.02 10.42 -5.45
N GLU A 222 32.15 9.42 -5.37
CA GLU A 222 32.34 8.20 -4.61
C GLU A 222 32.14 6.99 -5.53
N PRO A 223 32.65 5.79 -5.15
CA PRO A 223 32.45 4.56 -5.92
C PRO A 223 30.98 4.25 -6.20
N THR A 224 30.08 4.72 -5.33
CA THR A 224 28.63 4.62 -5.50
C THR A 224 28.06 6.04 -5.56
N SER A 225 27.62 6.48 -6.74
CA SER A 225 27.06 7.83 -6.92
C SER A 225 25.59 7.76 -7.34
N TYR A 226 24.75 8.61 -6.73
CA TYR A 226 23.32 8.71 -7.05
C TYR A 226 23.01 10.04 -7.74
N TYR A 227 22.10 9.97 -8.71
CA TYR A 227 21.52 11.12 -9.38
C TYR A 227 20.01 10.96 -9.43
N LYS A 228 19.27 12.06 -9.53
CA LYS A 228 17.80 12.01 -9.59
C LYS A 228 17.23 12.76 -10.78
N ILE A 229 16.14 12.22 -11.31
CA ILE A 229 15.40 12.71 -12.48
C ILE A 229 13.96 12.88 -12.01
N TYR A 230 13.38 14.07 -12.17
CA TYR A 230 11.96 14.27 -11.87
C TYR A 230 11.13 14.00 -13.13
N ILE A 231 10.17 13.06 -13.06
CA ILE A 231 9.28 12.74 -14.18
C ILE A 231 7.93 13.42 -13.96
N PRO A 232 7.50 14.35 -14.83
CA PRO A 232 6.26 15.09 -14.67
C PRO A 232 5.01 14.26 -15.03
N SER A 233 3.86 14.68 -14.52
CA SER A 233 2.53 14.17 -14.92
C SER A 233 2.33 14.21 -16.43
N GLY A 234 1.64 13.22 -16.98
CA GLY A 234 1.39 13.12 -18.42
C GLY A 234 2.54 12.53 -19.21
N THR A 235 3.60 12.02 -18.58
CA THR A 235 4.67 11.28 -19.29
C THR A 235 4.19 9.87 -19.65
N TRP A 236 4.25 9.48 -20.92
CA TRP A 236 3.84 8.14 -21.42
C TRP A 236 4.95 7.10 -21.31
N HIS A 237 6.15 7.49 -21.77
CA HIS A 237 7.39 6.76 -21.59
C HIS A 237 8.55 7.75 -21.55
N PHE A 238 9.67 7.32 -20.99
CA PHE A 238 10.89 8.10 -21.06
C PHE A 238 12.10 7.19 -21.25
N GLN A 239 13.16 7.79 -21.79
CA GLN A 239 14.44 7.16 -22.02
C GLN A 239 15.55 7.92 -21.31
N VAL A 240 16.48 7.19 -20.71
CA VAL A 240 17.71 7.74 -20.10
C VAL A 240 18.90 7.15 -20.83
N HIS A 241 19.54 7.97 -21.65
CA HIS A 241 20.75 7.60 -22.38
C HIS A 241 21.96 7.96 -21.54
N VAL A 242 22.89 7.02 -21.35
CA VAL A 242 24.16 7.17 -20.65
C VAL A 242 25.27 6.72 -21.59
N TRP A 243 26.30 7.54 -21.82
CA TRP A 243 27.38 7.21 -22.75
C TRP A 243 28.67 7.98 -22.48
N ALA A 244 29.74 7.58 -23.18
CA ALA A 244 31.05 8.24 -23.17
C ALA A 244 31.56 8.49 -21.75
N CYS A 245 31.56 7.44 -20.95
CA CYS A 245 32.22 7.47 -19.66
C CYS A 245 33.74 7.56 -19.84
N ASN A 246 34.43 8.26 -18.95
CA ASN A 246 35.88 8.37 -19.01
C ASN A 246 36.45 8.57 -17.60
N PHE A 247 37.60 7.95 -17.33
CA PHE A 247 38.33 8.15 -16.08
C PHE A 247 38.94 9.54 -16.04
N THR A 248 38.79 10.24 -14.92
CA THR A 248 39.40 11.56 -14.73
C THR A 248 40.87 11.49 -14.31
N LEU A 249 41.31 10.37 -13.73
CA LEU A 249 42.70 10.13 -13.35
C LEU A 249 43.47 9.42 -14.48
N HIS A 250 44.58 10.04 -14.90
CA HIS A 250 45.39 9.68 -16.08
C HIS A 250 46.20 8.37 -16.01
N THR A 251 45.92 7.44 -15.10
CA THR A 251 46.64 6.15 -15.08
C THR A 251 46.23 5.33 -16.30
N GLN A 252 47.17 5.17 -17.24
CA GLN A 252 47.17 4.31 -18.44
C GLN A 252 45.77 3.83 -18.87
N LYS A 253 45.20 4.52 -19.87
CA LYS A 253 43.86 4.26 -20.44
C LYS A 253 43.80 2.86 -21.07
N ASP A 254 43.51 1.85 -20.28
CA ASP A 254 43.04 0.58 -20.80
C ASP A 254 41.60 0.77 -21.26
N MET A 255 41.40 0.88 -22.58
CA MET A 255 40.08 1.09 -23.20
C MET A 255 39.14 -0.10 -22.97
N ASN A 256 39.69 -1.27 -22.61
CA ASN A 256 38.92 -2.47 -22.31
C ASN A 256 38.52 -2.55 -20.82
N LYS A 257 39.03 -1.65 -19.97
CA LYS A 257 38.63 -1.59 -18.57
C LYS A 257 37.27 -0.88 -18.46
N PRO A 258 36.27 -1.48 -17.79
CA PRO A 258 34.99 -0.81 -17.60
C PRO A 258 35.12 0.39 -16.67
N CYS A 259 34.67 1.54 -17.15
CA CYS A 259 34.56 2.79 -16.40
C CYS A 259 33.42 2.72 -15.38
N ILE A 260 32.31 2.06 -15.75
CA ILE A 260 31.10 1.90 -14.97
C ILE A 260 30.91 0.40 -14.81
N GLN A 261 30.95 -0.07 -13.57
CA GLN A 261 30.75 -1.48 -13.24
C GLN A 261 29.28 -1.84 -13.08
N GLY A 262 28.47 -0.84 -12.73
CA GLY A 262 27.05 -1.06 -12.51
C GLY A 262 26.22 0.19 -12.75
N LEU A 263 25.09 0.00 -13.43
CA LEU A 263 24.04 0.99 -13.57
C LEU A 263 22.71 0.42 -13.10
N ALA A 264 21.94 1.23 -12.40
CA ALA A 264 20.56 0.91 -12.07
C ALA A 264 19.69 2.17 -12.08
N LEU A 265 18.49 2.07 -12.63
CA LEU A 265 17.48 3.11 -12.61
C LEU A 265 16.27 2.59 -11.85
N LYS A 266 15.78 3.35 -10.87
CA LYS A 266 14.57 2.97 -10.12
C LYS A 266 13.73 4.18 -9.77
N GLY A 267 12.42 4.04 -9.93
CA GLY A 267 11.46 5.07 -9.53
C GLY A 267 11.18 5.05 -8.03
N ARG A 268 10.96 6.25 -7.45
CA ARG A 268 10.54 6.55 -6.07
C ARG A 268 11.50 6.18 -4.95
N VAL A 269 12.35 5.18 -5.16
CA VAL A 269 13.33 4.70 -4.17
C VAL A 269 14.73 4.64 -4.75
N LEU A 270 15.73 4.76 -3.88
CA LEU A 270 17.13 4.59 -4.25
C LEU A 270 17.38 3.12 -4.66
N PRO A 271 17.99 2.86 -5.83
CA PRO A 271 18.45 1.52 -6.17
C PRO A 271 19.40 0.99 -5.10
N VAL A 272 19.22 -0.27 -4.70
CA VAL A 272 20.08 -0.92 -3.71
C VAL A 272 21.00 -1.87 -4.47
N PHE A 273 22.29 -1.74 -4.27
CA PHE A 273 23.28 -2.67 -4.81
C PHE A 273 23.80 -3.60 -3.70
N ASN A 274 23.77 -4.90 -3.95
CA ASN A 274 24.34 -5.92 -3.07
C ASN A 274 25.05 -6.96 -3.94
N HIS A 275 26.12 -7.59 -3.45
CA HIS A 275 26.83 -8.65 -4.18
C HIS A 275 25.93 -9.84 -4.56
N THR A 276 24.82 -10.06 -3.83
CA THR A 276 23.82 -11.10 -4.12
C THR A 276 22.78 -10.70 -5.16
N HIS A 277 22.64 -9.39 -5.43
CA HIS A 277 21.76 -8.83 -6.46
C HIS A 277 22.57 -7.79 -7.24
N PRO A 278 23.44 -8.25 -8.17
CA PRO A 278 24.24 -7.34 -8.98
C PRO A 278 23.33 -6.36 -9.72
N SER A 279 23.89 -5.20 -10.08
CA SER A 279 23.18 -4.23 -10.90
C SER A 279 22.63 -4.92 -12.14
N PRO A 280 21.41 -4.58 -12.58
CA PRO A 280 20.79 -5.23 -13.74
C PRO A 280 21.61 -5.05 -15.01
N ILE A 281 22.49 -4.03 -15.04
CA ILE A 281 23.36 -3.70 -16.16
C ILE A 281 24.81 -3.65 -15.66
N GLY A 282 25.69 -4.32 -16.39
CA GLY A 282 27.08 -4.57 -16.01
C GLY A 282 28.09 -3.56 -16.58
N ASN A 283 29.32 -4.05 -16.69
CA ASN A 283 30.56 -3.36 -17.08
C ASN A 283 30.48 -2.62 -18.42
N LEU A 284 30.27 -1.30 -18.40
CA LEU A 284 30.39 -0.43 -19.57
C LEU A 284 31.82 0.09 -19.71
N THR A 285 32.35 0.03 -20.93
CA THR A 285 33.62 0.65 -21.33
C THR A 285 33.41 2.05 -21.89
N ILE A 286 34.51 2.73 -22.23
CA ILE A 286 34.51 4.11 -22.75
C ILE A 286 33.69 4.25 -24.05
N LEU A 287 33.63 3.20 -24.87
CA LEU A 287 32.91 3.18 -26.15
C LEU A 287 31.44 2.79 -26.00
N ASP A 288 31.06 2.24 -24.86
CA ASP A 288 29.72 1.73 -24.68
C ASP A 288 28.73 2.85 -24.37
N SER A 289 27.48 2.60 -24.74
CA SER A 289 26.34 3.41 -24.35
C SER A 289 25.21 2.52 -23.89
N TYR A 290 24.42 3.01 -22.95
CA TYR A 290 23.27 2.30 -22.44
C TYR A 290 22.05 3.21 -22.39
N THR A 291 20.90 2.67 -22.76
CA THR A 291 19.62 3.38 -22.72
C THR A 291 18.65 2.62 -21.84
N PHE A 292 18.22 3.26 -20.76
CA PHE A 292 17.04 2.80 -20.02
C PHE A 292 15.79 3.26 -20.76
N THR A 293 14.80 2.38 -20.91
CA THR A 293 13.47 2.74 -21.42
C THR A 293 12.42 2.31 -20.41
N GLU A 294 11.62 3.25 -19.93
CA GLU A 294 10.51 2.99 -19.01
C GLU A 294 9.18 3.24 -19.73
N PHE A 295 8.45 2.17 -20.03
CA PHE A 295 7.09 2.21 -20.53
C PHE A 295 6.13 2.19 -19.32
N SER A 296 5.25 3.19 -19.20
CA SER A 296 4.43 3.43 -18.00
C SER A 296 5.21 3.85 -16.74
N PRO A 297 5.77 5.07 -16.74
CA PRO A 297 6.55 5.56 -15.61
C PRO A 297 5.69 5.93 -14.40
N TYR A 298 6.33 6.00 -13.23
CA TYR A 298 5.73 6.71 -12.09
C TYR A 298 5.74 8.21 -12.40
N GLU A 299 4.55 8.75 -12.59
CA GLU A 299 4.34 10.19 -12.82
C GLU A 299 4.46 10.98 -11.51
N ASP A 300 4.74 12.29 -11.65
CA ASP A 300 4.98 13.23 -10.55
C ASP A 300 5.95 12.71 -9.49
N SER A 301 6.93 11.93 -9.92
CA SER A 301 7.82 11.15 -9.06
C SER A 301 9.27 11.30 -9.48
N TYR A 302 10.18 11.18 -8.51
CA TYR A 302 11.61 11.10 -8.79
C TYR A 302 12.01 9.67 -9.16
N TYR A 303 12.82 9.54 -10.19
CA TYR A 303 13.62 8.36 -10.50
C TYR A 303 15.06 8.61 -10.08
N TYR A 304 15.74 7.56 -9.63
CA TYR A 304 17.10 7.61 -9.15
C TYR A 304 17.98 6.71 -10.00
N LEU A 305 19.03 7.30 -10.57
CA LEU A 305 20.08 6.63 -11.32
C LEU A 305 21.24 6.38 -10.36
N LEU A 306 21.59 5.11 -10.19
CA LEU A 306 22.78 4.65 -9.47
C LEU A 306 23.89 4.33 -10.47
N VAL A 307 25.08 4.88 -10.21
CA VAL A 307 26.30 4.63 -10.98
C VAL A 307 27.36 4.09 -10.03
N ILE A 308 27.92 2.93 -10.40
CA ILE A 308 28.99 2.26 -9.64
C ILE A 308 30.26 2.26 -10.48
N SER A 309 31.35 2.76 -9.92
CA SER A 309 32.66 2.83 -10.56
C SER A 309 33.78 2.59 -9.54
N ASP A 310 34.90 2.01 -9.98
CA ASP A 310 36.10 1.82 -9.12
C ASP A 310 36.81 3.14 -8.82
N SER A 311 36.63 4.13 -9.68
CA SER A 311 37.30 5.41 -9.62
C SER A 311 36.37 6.53 -10.07
N VAL A 312 36.85 7.75 -9.92
CA VAL A 312 36.16 8.95 -10.36
C VAL A 312 36.10 8.98 -11.89
N ILE A 313 34.89 9.15 -12.42
CA ILE A 313 34.60 9.17 -13.85
C ILE A 313 33.73 10.39 -14.21
N ASP A 314 33.87 10.84 -15.45
CA ASP A 314 32.91 11.72 -16.11
C ASP A 314 32.09 10.91 -17.11
N PHE A 315 30.80 11.16 -17.22
CA PHE A 315 29.94 10.52 -18.22
C PHE A 315 28.84 11.47 -18.70
N ASN A 316 28.36 11.25 -19.92
CA ASN A 316 27.24 12.02 -20.48
C ASN A 316 25.92 11.32 -20.20
N VAL A 317 24.90 12.11 -19.88
CA VAL A 317 23.53 11.66 -19.73
C VAL A 317 22.56 12.58 -20.47
N LYS A 318 21.49 12.00 -21.04
CA LYS A 318 20.36 12.75 -21.59
C LYS A 318 19.07 11.99 -21.32
N VAL A 319 18.07 12.71 -20.82
CA VAL A 319 16.73 12.18 -20.56
C VAL A 319 15.79 12.71 -21.63
N ILE A 320 15.06 11.81 -22.29
CA ILE A 320 14.06 12.13 -23.31
C ILE A 320 12.72 11.61 -22.82
N ILE A 321 11.68 12.45 -22.86
CA ILE A 321 10.33 12.07 -22.46
C ILE A 321 9.39 12.11 -23.68
N SER A 322 8.35 11.29 -23.63
CA SER A 322 7.23 11.32 -24.55
C SER A 322 5.98 11.66 -23.73
N GLU A 323 5.25 12.70 -24.14
CA GLU A 323 4.08 13.20 -23.43
C GLU A 323 2.78 12.60 -23.99
N CYS A 324 1.83 12.36 -23.10
CA CYS A 324 0.48 11.91 -23.40
C CYS A 324 -0.50 12.76 -22.57
N PRO A 325 -1.13 13.78 -23.19
CA PRO A 325 -1.90 14.75 -22.45
C PRO A 325 -3.11 14.12 -21.76
N ILE A 326 -3.29 14.47 -20.49
CA ILE A 326 -4.49 14.14 -19.72
C ILE A 326 -5.60 15.06 -20.21
N LYS A 327 -6.64 14.49 -20.83
CA LYS A 327 -7.71 15.27 -21.43
C LYS A 327 -8.81 15.50 -20.39
N ASP A 328 -9.18 16.76 -20.20
CA ASP A 328 -10.54 17.09 -19.79
C ASP A 328 -11.46 16.85 -20.99
N LEU A 329 -12.67 16.30 -20.79
CA LEU A 329 -13.58 15.97 -21.89
C LEU A 329 -14.03 17.24 -22.63
N GLY A 330 -13.22 17.68 -23.60
CA GLY A 330 -13.42 18.87 -24.41
C GLY A 330 -14.55 18.71 -25.42
N LYS A 331 -14.91 19.81 -26.10
CA LYS A 331 -16.13 19.96 -26.91
C LYS A 331 -16.35 18.88 -27.99
N SER A 332 -15.33 18.16 -28.46
CA SER A 332 -15.41 17.20 -29.58
C SER A 332 -15.99 15.82 -29.23
N LEU A 333 -15.72 15.27 -28.04
CA LEU A 333 -16.22 13.93 -27.66
C LEU A 333 -17.73 13.94 -27.32
N MET A 334 -18.28 15.12 -27.03
CA MET A 334 -19.69 15.32 -26.68
C MET A 334 -20.67 15.03 -27.83
N ARG A 335 -20.28 15.24 -29.10
CA ARG A 335 -21.13 14.85 -30.25
C ARG A 335 -21.32 13.33 -30.26
N GLN A 336 -20.24 12.61 -30.02
CA GLN A 336 -20.20 11.15 -29.97
C GLN A 336 -21.00 10.57 -28.77
N TYR A 337 -20.98 11.22 -27.60
CA TYR A 337 -21.80 10.83 -26.44
C TYR A 337 -23.31 11.10 -26.63
N LEU A 338 -23.69 12.19 -27.29
CA LEU A 338 -25.09 12.56 -27.49
C LEU A 338 -25.76 11.78 -28.64
N ASP A 339 -25.00 11.38 -29.66
CA ASP A 339 -25.50 10.67 -30.84
C ASP A 339 -25.58 9.15 -30.66
N ALA A 340 -25.02 8.59 -29.57
CA ALA A 340 -25.07 7.15 -29.30
C ALA A 340 -26.51 6.70 -28.94
N PRO A 341 -27.14 5.78 -29.71
CA PRO A 341 -28.52 5.33 -29.49
C PRO A 341 -28.73 4.57 -28.17
N SER A 342 -27.66 4.03 -27.59
CA SER A 342 -27.63 3.44 -26.26
C SER A 342 -27.67 4.50 -25.16
N PHE A 343 -26.98 5.64 -25.36
CA PHE A 343 -26.97 6.74 -24.40
C PHE A 343 -28.29 7.48 -24.43
N SER A 344 -28.91 7.64 -25.61
CA SER A 344 -30.25 8.22 -25.71
C SER A 344 -31.31 7.35 -25.03
N LYS A 345 -31.26 6.01 -25.11
CA LYS A 345 -32.13 5.11 -24.31
C LYS A 345 -31.85 5.18 -22.81
N ALA A 346 -30.58 5.25 -22.39
CA ALA A 346 -30.20 5.42 -20.98
C ALA A 346 -30.63 6.80 -20.44
N LEU A 347 -30.48 7.85 -21.24
CA LEU A 347 -30.99 9.19 -20.96
C LEU A 347 -32.51 9.23 -20.96
N VAL A 348 -33.21 8.47 -21.81
CA VAL A 348 -34.67 8.35 -21.78
C VAL A 348 -35.13 7.68 -20.49
N LYS A 349 -34.41 6.65 -19.99
CA LYS A 349 -34.63 6.09 -18.64
C LYS A 349 -34.41 7.13 -17.53
N LEU A 350 -33.43 8.02 -17.67
CA LEU A 350 -33.17 9.13 -16.73
C LEU A 350 -34.17 10.30 -16.90
N ARG A 351 -34.72 10.51 -18.11
CA ARG A 351 -35.64 11.59 -18.50
C ARG A 351 -37.12 11.27 -18.26
N MET A 352 -37.48 10.05 -17.84
CA MET A 352 -38.82 9.74 -17.29
C MET A 352 -39.13 10.48 -15.97
N ARG A 353 -38.44 11.59 -15.69
CA ARG A 353 -38.73 12.52 -14.61
C ARG A 353 -38.99 13.96 -15.06
N ASN A 354 -38.89 14.32 -16.35
CA ASN A 354 -39.46 15.58 -16.84
C ASN A 354 -39.54 15.61 -18.37
N ASP A 355 -40.71 16.00 -18.84
CA ASP A 355 -41.19 15.91 -20.21
C ASP A 355 -40.79 17.13 -21.07
N SER A 356 -41.01 16.97 -22.39
CA SER A 356 -41.03 17.95 -23.51
C SER A 356 -39.76 18.18 -24.36
N LEU A 357 -39.80 17.55 -25.55
CA LEU A 357 -39.64 18.08 -26.93
C LEU A 357 -38.48 19.04 -27.28
N GLN A 358 -37.67 18.72 -28.29
CA GLN A 358 -37.89 19.06 -29.71
C GLN A 358 -36.72 18.53 -30.58
N HIS A 359 -37.01 18.17 -31.83
CA HIS A 359 -36.11 17.50 -32.77
C HIS A 359 -35.62 18.54 -33.80
N ASP A 360 -34.31 18.67 -34.01
CA ASP A 360 -33.76 19.42 -35.14
C ASP A 360 -32.67 18.60 -35.85
N ASN A 361 -32.85 18.43 -37.15
CA ASN A 361 -31.96 17.75 -38.08
C ASN A 361 -30.80 18.68 -38.48
N TYR A 362 -29.55 18.21 -38.41
CA TYR A 362 -28.48 18.83 -39.21
C TYR A 362 -27.41 17.83 -39.67
N ARG A 363 -27.07 17.94 -40.96
CA ARG A 363 -26.11 17.11 -41.71
C ARG A 363 -24.68 17.28 -41.18
N LEU A 364 -23.96 16.17 -41.01
CA LEU A 364 -22.57 16.15 -40.55
C LEU A 364 -21.59 16.11 -41.72
N TYR A 365 -20.67 17.09 -41.74
CA TYR A 365 -19.47 17.08 -42.58
C TYR A 365 -18.47 16.05 -42.03
N LYS A 366 -18.08 15.12 -42.90
CA LYS A 366 -17.00 14.15 -42.69
C LYS A 366 -15.66 14.85 -42.97
N ASN A 367 -14.72 14.71 -42.04
CA ASN A 367 -13.24 14.79 -42.13
C ASN A 367 -12.75 15.04 -40.69
N GLN A 368 -11.70 14.43 -40.13
CA GLN A 368 -10.39 14.13 -40.72
C GLN A 368 -9.63 13.26 -39.70
N PHE A 369 -9.19 12.06 -40.05
CA PHE A 369 -8.08 11.33 -39.41
C PHE A 369 -7.61 10.27 -40.41
N GLU A 370 -6.85 10.70 -41.41
CA GLU A 370 -6.00 9.81 -42.19
C GLU A 370 -4.63 9.83 -41.52
N LEU A 371 -4.19 8.68 -41.01
CA LEU A 371 -2.83 8.47 -40.52
C LEU A 371 -2.09 7.73 -41.63
N SER A 372 -1.10 8.41 -42.22
CA SER A 372 -0.23 7.88 -43.26
C SER A 372 0.60 6.71 -42.73
N SER A 373 0.56 5.61 -43.46
CA SER A 373 1.41 4.43 -43.30
C SER A 373 2.83 4.72 -43.75
N GLU A 374 3.79 4.59 -42.86
CA GLU A 374 5.20 4.30 -43.19
C GLU A 374 5.83 3.52 -42.03
N ASP A 375 6.48 2.40 -42.36
CA ASP A 375 7.03 1.40 -41.46
C ASP A 375 8.07 1.96 -40.48
N VAL A 376 7.70 2.04 -39.19
CA VAL A 376 8.60 2.21 -38.05
C VAL A 376 8.05 1.35 -36.91
N MET A 377 8.91 0.62 -36.19
CA MET A 377 8.54 -0.23 -35.04
C MET A 377 7.47 0.45 -34.18
N VAL A 378 6.30 -0.18 -34.08
CA VAL A 378 5.07 0.40 -33.51
C VAL A 378 5.27 0.64 -32.01
N GLU A 379 5.78 1.83 -31.63
CA GLU A 379 5.56 2.35 -30.28
C GLU A 379 4.06 2.56 -30.12
N ASP A 380 3.45 1.91 -29.12
CA ASP A 380 2.02 2.00 -28.90
C ASP A 380 1.60 3.46 -28.66
N PRO A 381 0.75 4.04 -29.55
CA PRO A 381 0.44 5.46 -29.49
C PRO A 381 -0.29 5.80 -28.20
N CYS A 382 -0.02 6.99 -27.65
CA CYS A 382 -0.70 7.53 -26.49
C CYS A 382 -2.23 7.39 -26.59
N VAL A 383 -2.87 7.00 -25.48
CA VAL A 383 -4.32 6.79 -25.40
C VAL A 383 -5.02 7.89 -24.63
N PRO A 384 -6.31 8.15 -24.90
CA PRO A 384 -7.09 9.10 -24.12
C PRO A 384 -7.11 8.73 -22.63
N ARG A 385 -6.71 9.70 -21.80
CA ARG A 385 -6.70 9.63 -20.34
C ARG A 385 -7.68 10.64 -19.75
N PHE A 386 -8.57 10.19 -18.88
CA PHE A 386 -9.59 11.02 -18.25
C PHE A 386 -9.43 11.05 -16.74
N GLN A 387 -9.31 12.25 -16.17
CA GLN A 387 -9.31 12.46 -14.73
C GLN A 387 -10.74 12.36 -14.18
N LEU A 388 -10.96 11.51 -13.18
CA LEU A 388 -12.22 11.48 -12.45
C LEU A 388 -12.24 12.58 -11.39
N ALA A 389 -13.36 13.30 -11.33
CA ALA A 389 -13.64 14.31 -10.31
C ALA A 389 -14.14 13.63 -9.03
N ARG A 390 -13.56 14.01 -7.89
CA ARG A 390 -13.96 13.50 -6.57
C ARG A 390 -15.09 14.34 -5.98
N VAL A 391 -16.22 13.69 -5.71
CA VAL A 391 -17.36 14.26 -4.97
C VAL A 391 -17.36 13.67 -3.56
N LYS A 392 -17.15 14.51 -2.55
CA LYS A 392 -17.11 14.10 -1.15
C LYS A 392 -18.51 14.18 -0.52
N HIS A 393 -18.90 13.17 0.24
CA HIS A 393 -20.11 13.19 1.06
C HIS A 393 -19.81 13.56 2.53
N SER A 394 -20.86 13.84 3.31
CA SER A 394 -20.74 14.19 4.72
C SER A 394 -20.22 13.05 5.60
N GLN A 395 -20.49 11.80 5.22
CA GLN A 395 -20.03 10.61 5.91
C GLN A 395 -18.52 10.42 5.74
N THR A 396 -17.88 9.87 6.77
CA THR A 396 -16.45 9.56 6.71
C THR A 396 -16.18 8.47 5.70
N PHE A 397 -15.02 8.52 5.03
CA PHE A 397 -14.66 7.60 3.95
C PHE A 397 -15.76 7.40 2.91
N SER A 398 -16.52 8.46 2.59
CA SER A 398 -17.62 8.42 1.62
C SER A 398 -17.36 9.44 0.53
N GLY A 399 -16.81 8.97 -0.58
CA GLY A 399 -16.55 9.78 -1.77
C GLY A 399 -16.88 8.99 -3.01
N VAL A 400 -17.35 9.67 -4.05
CA VAL A 400 -17.64 9.10 -5.37
C VAL A 400 -16.76 9.79 -6.40
N TYR A 401 -16.23 9.02 -7.34
CA TYR A 401 -15.39 9.52 -8.42
C TYR A 401 -16.15 9.38 -9.74
N LEU A 402 -16.34 10.50 -10.43
CA LEU A 402 -17.17 10.59 -11.63
C LEU A 402 -16.38 11.21 -12.78
N LEU A 403 -16.69 10.79 -14.00
CA LEU A 403 -16.16 11.44 -15.20
C LEU A 403 -16.75 12.84 -15.31
N GLN A 404 -15.90 13.84 -15.49
CA GLN A 404 -16.32 15.21 -15.70
C GLN A 404 -16.47 15.50 -17.19
N VAL A 405 -17.69 15.86 -17.60
CA VAL A 405 -18.02 16.24 -18.96
C VAL A 405 -18.51 17.68 -18.97
N ARG A 406 -17.60 18.62 -19.25
CA ARG A 406 -17.84 20.06 -19.10
C ARG A 406 -18.31 20.40 -17.67
N GLU A 407 -19.60 20.69 -17.51
CA GLU A 407 -20.25 21.07 -16.24
C GLU A 407 -21.02 19.92 -15.57
N TRP A 408 -21.05 18.73 -16.19
CA TRP A 408 -21.87 17.60 -15.75
C TRP A 408 -20.95 16.47 -15.30
N LEU A 409 -21.38 15.73 -14.27
CA LEU A 409 -20.67 14.54 -13.77
C LEU A 409 -21.44 13.29 -14.17
N THR A 410 -20.73 12.26 -14.64
CA THR A 410 -21.33 11.00 -15.09
C THR A 410 -20.51 9.80 -14.64
N SER A 411 -21.17 8.68 -14.37
CA SER A 411 -20.51 7.38 -14.21
C SER A 411 -20.28 6.70 -15.56
N TRP A 412 -20.87 7.19 -16.64
CA TRP A 412 -20.85 6.52 -17.94
C TRP A 412 -19.59 6.86 -18.74
N ALA A 413 -18.87 5.81 -19.16
CA ALA A 413 -17.80 5.85 -20.13
C ALA A 413 -18.27 5.25 -21.45
N MET A 414 -18.00 5.93 -22.56
CA MET A 414 -18.25 5.42 -23.91
C MET A 414 -16.95 4.90 -24.51
N LEU A 415 -16.94 3.62 -24.88
CA LEU A 415 -15.80 2.91 -25.43
C LEU A 415 -15.95 2.70 -26.94
N THR A 416 -14.83 2.56 -27.62
CA THR A 416 -14.73 2.12 -29.02
C THR A 416 -13.88 0.85 -29.10
N ASP A 417 -13.91 0.17 -30.23
CA ASP A 417 -13.08 -1.00 -30.52
C ASP A 417 -11.70 -0.64 -31.11
N SER A 418 -11.53 0.62 -31.51
CA SER A 418 -10.35 1.10 -32.22
C SER A 418 -9.19 1.42 -31.29
N TYR A 419 -9.47 1.94 -30.08
CA TYR A 419 -8.45 2.29 -29.09
C TYR A 419 -8.97 2.13 -27.66
N PRO A 420 -8.11 1.75 -26.70
CA PRO A 420 -8.49 1.70 -25.30
C PRO A 420 -8.62 3.08 -24.68
N ILE A 421 -9.38 3.17 -23.60
CA ILE A 421 -9.57 4.39 -22.80
C ILE A 421 -9.03 4.15 -21.40
N MET A 422 -8.37 5.17 -20.83
CA MET A 422 -7.85 5.14 -19.47
C MET A 422 -8.57 6.19 -18.63
N THR A 423 -8.98 5.83 -17.41
CA THR A 423 -9.42 6.79 -16.40
C THR A 423 -8.47 6.77 -15.21
N GLN A 424 -8.40 7.88 -14.48
CA GLN A 424 -7.52 8.00 -13.32
C GLN A 424 -8.16 8.79 -12.17
N PHE A 425 -7.82 8.43 -10.93
CA PHE A 425 -8.29 9.11 -9.72
C PHE A 425 -7.30 8.97 -8.56
N ASN A 426 -7.35 9.88 -7.60
CA ASN A 426 -6.38 9.92 -6.50
C ASN A 426 -7.01 9.44 -5.20
N ILE A 427 -6.35 8.47 -4.54
CA ILE A 427 -6.60 8.10 -3.14
C ILE A 427 -5.60 8.88 -2.29
N LEU A 428 -6.09 9.72 -1.38
CA LEU A 428 -5.23 10.59 -0.58
C LEU A 428 -4.70 9.89 0.68
N PRO A 429 -3.42 10.12 1.03
CA PRO A 429 -2.81 9.58 2.25
C PRO A 429 -3.53 10.11 3.49
N LEU A 430 -3.65 9.27 4.52
CA LEU A 430 -4.32 9.53 5.82
C LEU A 430 -5.82 9.90 5.75
N ILE A 431 -6.35 10.25 4.58
CA ILE A 431 -7.75 10.69 4.40
C ILE A 431 -8.63 9.57 3.83
N ASP A 432 -8.16 8.87 2.80
CA ASP A 432 -8.97 7.87 2.07
C ASP A 432 -8.54 6.41 2.35
N ILE A 433 -7.43 6.24 3.09
CA ILE A 433 -6.80 4.93 3.34
C ILE A 433 -7.49 4.12 4.44
N GLY A 434 -8.43 4.71 5.18
CA GLY A 434 -9.03 4.11 6.38
C GLY A 434 -10.29 3.29 6.15
N GLY A 435 -10.85 3.31 4.93
CA GLY A 435 -12.07 2.58 4.55
C GLY A 435 -11.83 1.51 3.50
N THR A 436 -12.82 1.25 2.64
CA THR A 436 -12.74 0.34 1.49
C THR A 436 -13.01 1.10 0.20
N LEU A 437 -12.17 0.90 -0.81
CA LEU A 437 -12.42 1.35 -2.17
C LEU A 437 -13.23 0.29 -2.92
N ASP A 438 -14.42 0.66 -3.38
CA ASP A 438 -15.34 -0.19 -4.14
C ASP A 438 -15.40 0.33 -5.59
N ILE A 439 -14.97 -0.52 -6.53
CA ILE A 439 -15.00 -0.25 -7.96
C ILE A 439 -15.96 -1.24 -8.58
N ARG A 440 -17.00 -0.72 -9.24
CA ARG A 440 -17.99 -1.53 -9.96
C ARG A 440 -18.09 -1.05 -11.39
N VAL A 441 -18.22 -2.01 -12.29
CA VAL A 441 -18.31 -1.78 -13.73
C VAL A 441 -19.48 -2.58 -14.27
N HIS A 442 -20.36 -1.90 -15.00
CA HIS A 442 -21.51 -2.51 -15.66
C HIS A 442 -21.47 -2.20 -17.17
N LEU A 443 -21.54 -3.23 -17.99
CA LEU A 443 -21.67 -3.12 -19.44
C LEU A 443 -23.16 -3.00 -19.81
N GLU A 444 -23.58 -1.80 -20.20
CA GLU A 444 -24.96 -1.54 -20.60
C GLU A 444 -25.16 -2.00 -22.04
N MET A 445 -25.86 -3.13 -22.21
CA MET A 445 -26.15 -3.70 -23.50
C MET A 445 -27.55 -4.32 -23.55
N ASP A 446 -28.27 -4.00 -24.61
CA ASP A 446 -29.53 -4.65 -24.97
C ASP A 446 -29.23 -5.78 -25.95
N LYS A 447 -29.65 -7.01 -25.59
CA LYS A 447 -29.38 -8.25 -26.36
C LYS A 447 -30.02 -8.23 -27.75
N LEU A 448 -30.97 -7.33 -28.00
CA LEU A 448 -31.64 -7.18 -29.29
C LEU A 448 -30.86 -6.31 -30.29
N LEU A 449 -29.82 -5.60 -29.84
CA LEU A 449 -29.12 -4.60 -30.67
C LEU A 449 -28.05 -5.17 -31.59
N THR A 450 -27.42 -6.29 -31.24
CA THR A 450 -26.36 -6.90 -32.07
C THR A 450 -26.22 -8.40 -31.81
N LYS A 451 -25.81 -9.14 -32.85
CA LYS A 451 -25.39 -10.55 -32.75
C LYS A 451 -23.91 -10.70 -32.40
N GLN A 452 -23.16 -9.59 -32.37
CA GLN A 452 -21.76 -9.58 -32.00
C GLN A 452 -21.61 -9.84 -30.50
N LEU A 453 -20.66 -10.71 -30.16
CA LEU A 453 -20.19 -10.84 -28.79
C LEU A 453 -19.26 -9.67 -28.51
N ILE A 454 -19.64 -8.81 -27.57
CA ILE A 454 -18.82 -7.69 -27.11
C ILE A 454 -18.11 -8.15 -25.85
N LEU A 455 -16.78 -8.05 -25.84
CA LEU A 455 -15.94 -8.26 -24.68
C LEU A 455 -15.29 -6.95 -24.27
N VAL A 456 -15.43 -6.59 -23.00
CA VAL A 456 -14.75 -5.43 -22.41
C VAL A 456 -13.77 -5.93 -21.37
N THR A 457 -12.48 -5.75 -21.62
CA THR A 457 -11.42 -6.01 -20.65
C THR A 457 -11.16 -4.75 -19.85
N ILE A 458 -11.19 -4.87 -18.52
CA ILE A 458 -10.91 -3.80 -17.58
C ILE A 458 -9.67 -4.15 -16.77
N CYS A 459 -8.77 -3.18 -16.66
CA CYS A 459 -7.50 -3.30 -15.96
C CYS A 459 -7.35 -2.23 -14.89
N ILE A 460 -7.17 -2.61 -13.63
CA ILE A 460 -7.02 -1.66 -12.54
C ILE A 460 -5.58 -1.71 -12.03
N GLN A 461 -4.91 -0.57 -12.01
CA GLN A 461 -3.52 -0.50 -11.57
C GLN A 461 -3.28 0.73 -10.70
N ARG A 462 -2.43 0.57 -9.68
CA ARG A 462 -2.01 1.66 -8.79
C ARG A 462 -0.66 2.22 -9.26
N SER A 463 -0.47 3.53 -9.11
CA SER A 463 0.78 4.27 -9.33
C SER A 463 1.26 4.39 -10.78
N ARG A 464 0.84 3.48 -11.66
CA ARG A 464 1.26 3.40 -13.05
C ARG A 464 0.08 3.06 -13.95
N VAL A 465 0.12 3.56 -15.18
CA VAL A 465 -0.86 3.21 -16.21
C VAL A 465 -0.68 1.74 -16.61
N PRO A 466 -1.74 0.99 -16.95
CA PRO A 466 -1.59 -0.34 -17.50
C PRO A 466 -0.69 -0.37 -18.74
N ASN A 467 0.24 -1.34 -18.77
CA ASN A 467 1.15 -1.53 -19.89
C ASN A 467 0.37 -1.90 -21.16
N ARG A 468 0.97 -1.60 -22.31
CA ARG A 468 0.40 -1.94 -23.61
C ARG A 468 1.43 -2.60 -24.50
N ILE A 469 0.99 -3.61 -25.23
CA ILE A 469 1.76 -4.27 -26.28
C ILE A 469 0.85 -4.45 -27.49
N ASN A 470 1.30 -3.96 -28.64
CA ASN A 470 0.59 -4.06 -29.93
C ASN A 470 -0.86 -3.55 -29.83
N GLY A 471 -1.04 -2.43 -29.13
CA GLY A 471 -2.30 -1.73 -28.95
C GLY A 471 -3.17 -2.27 -27.82
N GLN A 472 -2.82 -3.42 -27.23
CA GLN A 472 -3.63 -4.13 -26.24
C GLN A 472 -3.16 -3.86 -24.81
N ILE A 473 -4.11 -3.67 -23.90
CA ILE A 473 -3.82 -3.53 -22.46
C ILE A 473 -3.38 -4.88 -21.89
N ILE A 474 -2.29 -4.86 -21.13
CA ILE A 474 -1.81 -5.99 -20.34
C ILE A 474 -2.09 -5.73 -18.86
N CYS A 475 -2.71 -6.70 -18.22
CA CYS A 475 -2.96 -6.70 -16.79
C CYS A 475 -2.07 -7.72 -16.10
N ASP A 476 -1.09 -7.25 -15.33
CA ASP A 476 -0.15 -8.12 -14.63
C ASP A 476 -0.80 -8.90 -13.47
N ASP A 477 -1.86 -8.34 -12.86
CA ASP A 477 -2.56 -8.93 -11.73
C ASP A 477 -3.99 -9.36 -12.14
N GLU A 478 -4.20 -10.67 -12.25
CA GLU A 478 -5.49 -11.25 -12.64
C GLU A 478 -6.63 -10.81 -11.70
N ASN A 479 -6.36 -10.61 -10.41
CA ASN A 479 -7.37 -10.18 -9.43
C ASN A 479 -7.75 -8.69 -9.57
N MET A 480 -6.96 -7.93 -10.31
CA MET A 480 -7.20 -6.53 -10.66
C MET A 480 -7.63 -6.38 -12.12
N SER A 481 -7.92 -7.49 -12.78
CA SER A 481 -8.48 -7.55 -14.11
C SER A 481 -9.91 -8.09 -14.06
N MET A 482 -10.78 -7.63 -14.95
CA MET A 482 -12.09 -8.23 -15.14
C MET A 482 -12.50 -8.14 -16.60
N THR A 483 -13.22 -9.16 -17.06
CA THR A 483 -13.78 -9.20 -18.41
C THR A 483 -15.29 -9.22 -18.32
N LEU A 484 -15.93 -8.27 -18.98
CA LEU A 484 -17.38 -8.19 -19.16
C LEU A 484 -17.76 -8.68 -20.55
N SER A 485 -18.96 -9.23 -20.67
CA SER A 485 -19.50 -9.77 -21.92
C SER A 485 -20.96 -9.38 -22.10
N SER A 486 -21.35 -9.12 -23.35
CA SER A 486 -22.75 -8.83 -23.69
C SER A 486 -23.71 -9.99 -23.39
N TYR A 487 -23.23 -11.24 -23.37
CA TYR A 487 -24.08 -12.42 -23.19
C TYR A 487 -24.24 -12.89 -21.74
N ASN A 488 -23.15 -13.06 -21.00
CA ASN A 488 -23.14 -13.86 -19.77
C ASN A 488 -22.75 -13.08 -18.51
N LYS A 489 -21.96 -12.02 -18.64
CA LYS A 489 -21.36 -11.32 -17.50
C LYS A 489 -21.27 -9.83 -17.77
N GLN A 490 -22.34 -9.11 -17.49
CA GLN A 490 -22.39 -7.66 -17.68
C GLN A 490 -21.82 -6.88 -16.49
N ASP A 491 -21.72 -7.51 -15.31
CA ASP A 491 -21.24 -6.89 -14.08
C ASP A 491 -19.86 -7.41 -13.65
N GLY A 492 -19.05 -6.48 -13.14
CA GLY A 492 -17.78 -6.76 -12.49
C GLY A 492 -17.54 -5.82 -11.33
N ASN A 493 -16.86 -6.29 -10.30
CA ASN A 493 -16.51 -5.48 -9.14
C ASN A 493 -15.19 -5.93 -8.50
N VAL A 494 -14.53 -4.99 -7.82
CA VAL A 494 -13.40 -5.25 -6.93
C VAL A 494 -13.49 -4.39 -5.67
N LEU A 495 -13.16 -4.98 -4.53
CA LEU A 495 -13.15 -4.32 -3.22
C LEU A 495 -11.72 -4.27 -2.70
N ILE A 496 -11.21 -3.07 -2.44
CA ILE A 496 -9.82 -2.84 -2.03
C ILE A 496 -9.85 -2.21 -0.63
N PRO A 497 -9.68 -3.01 0.42
CA PRO A 497 -9.77 -2.51 1.78
C PRO A 497 -8.48 -1.82 2.23
N TYR A 498 -8.61 -0.74 2.98
CA TYR A 498 -7.52 0.14 3.34
C TYR A 498 -6.64 0.49 2.13
N PRO A 499 -7.19 1.12 1.08
CA PRO A 499 -6.48 1.32 -0.18
C PRO A 499 -5.18 2.10 0.03
N GLN A 500 -4.12 1.72 -0.68
CA GLN A 500 -2.86 2.49 -0.65
C GLN A 500 -3.05 3.82 -1.39
N PRO A 501 -2.48 4.91 -0.86
CA PRO A 501 -2.57 6.22 -1.47
C PRO A 501 -1.71 6.24 -2.72
N ASP A 502 -2.29 6.76 -3.79
CA ASP A 502 -1.64 7.03 -5.08
C ASP A 502 -2.67 7.51 -6.09
N THR A 503 -2.21 7.78 -7.30
CA THR A 503 -3.06 7.75 -8.49
C THR A 503 -3.39 6.30 -8.86
N TRP A 504 -4.67 6.01 -9.01
CA TRP A 504 -5.20 4.74 -9.49
C TRP A 504 -5.71 4.89 -10.91
N TYR A 505 -5.43 3.91 -11.74
CA TYR A 505 -5.76 3.88 -13.16
C TYR A 505 -6.73 2.74 -13.44
N ILE A 506 -7.74 3.01 -14.28
CA ILE A 506 -8.66 2.00 -14.80
C ILE A 506 -8.64 2.07 -16.32
N GLY A 507 -8.08 1.05 -16.95
CA GLY A 507 -8.05 0.90 -18.40
C GLY A 507 -9.22 0.07 -18.90
N PHE A 508 -9.81 0.47 -20.02
CA PHE A 508 -10.91 -0.21 -20.69
C PHE A 508 -10.52 -0.50 -22.13
N GLN A 509 -10.74 -1.74 -22.56
CA GLN A 509 -10.57 -2.15 -23.95
C GLN A 509 -11.75 -2.99 -24.39
N ALA A 510 -12.46 -2.54 -25.43
CA ALA A 510 -13.54 -3.29 -26.04
C ALA A 510 -13.05 -4.04 -27.29
N LYS A 511 -13.58 -5.26 -27.49
CA LYS A 511 -13.39 -6.06 -28.72
C LYS A 511 -14.71 -6.73 -29.07
N CYS A 512 -15.02 -6.78 -30.37
CA CYS A 512 -16.19 -7.50 -30.88
C CYS A 512 -15.78 -8.79 -31.58
N TYR A 513 -16.65 -9.80 -31.44
CA TYR A 513 -16.46 -11.11 -32.04
C TYR A 513 -17.73 -11.56 -32.76
N MET A 514 -17.56 -12.16 -33.92
CA MET A 514 -18.62 -12.84 -34.68
C MET A 514 -18.18 -14.26 -34.97
N ASN A 515 -18.99 -15.24 -34.56
CA ASN A 515 -18.66 -16.67 -34.72
C ASN A 515 -17.26 -17.04 -34.19
N GLY A 516 -16.81 -16.39 -33.11
CA GLY A 516 -15.51 -16.61 -32.48
C GLY A 516 -14.34 -15.82 -33.10
N ASN A 517 -14.53 -15.15 -34.24
CA ASN A 517 -13.49 -14.35 -34.88
C ASN A 517 -13.59 -12.87 -34.49
N PRO A 518 -12.45 -12.19 -34.24
CA PRO A 518 -12.46 -10.76 -33.96
C PRO A 518 -12.93 -9.97 -35.18
N VAL A 519 -13.87 -9.05 -34.97
CA VAL A 519 -14.45 -8.17 -35.99
C VAL A 519 -14.57 -6.75 -35.46
N THR A 520 -14.72 -5.78 -36.37
CA THR A 520 -15.07 -4.42 -36.00
C THR A 520 -16.47 -4.38 -35.37
N CYS A 521 -16.61 -3.60 -34.32
CA CYS A 521 -17.88 -3.43 -33.64
C CYS A 521 -18.89 -2.70 -34.54
N GLU A 522 -20.10 -3.24 -34.65
CA GLU A 522 -21.22 -2.62 -35.39
C GLU A 522 -21.68 -1.30 -34.77
N MET A 523 -21.49 -1.14 -33.46
CA MET A 523 -21.89 0.04 -32.73
C MET A 523 -20.73 1.03 -32.63
N GLU A 524 -21.04 2.30 -32.88
CA GLU A 524 -20.06 3.39 -32.77
C GLU A 524 -19.62 3.67 -31.32
N GLY A 525 -20.44 3.28 -30.33
CA GLY A 525 -20.15 3.49 -28.92
C GLY A 525 -20.72 2.39 -28.01
N ILE A 526 -19.84 1.79 -27.21
CA ILE A 526 -20.18 0.79 -26.20
C ILE A 526 -20.22 1.49 -24.84
N LEU A 527 -21.37 1.48 -24.16
CA LEU A 527 -21.54 2.17 -22.88
C LEU A 527 -21.20 1.27 -21.70
N VAL A 528 -20.38 1.82 -20.81
CA VAL A 528 -19.98 1.18 -19.57
C VAL A 528 -20.20 2.14 -18.41
N SER A 529 -20.98 1.74 -17.41
CA SER A 529 -21.08 2.48 -16.15
C SER A 529 -19.90 2.11 -15.25
N LEU A 530 -19.13 3.11 -14.86
CA LEU A 530 -18.03 3.06 -13.91
C LEU A 530 -18.44 3.74 -12.60
N ASP A 531 -18.58 2.95 -11.55
CA ASP A 531 -18.91 3.40 -10.21
C ASP A 531 -17.73 3.17 -9.27
N VAL A 532 -16.98 4.24 -9.00
CA VAL A 532 -15.81 4.23 -8.12
C VAL A 532 -16.13 5.03 -6.87
N ARG A 533 -15.97 4.41 -5.70
CA ARG A 533 -16.30 5.05 -4.43
C ARG A 533 -15.46 4.56 -3.26
N THR A 534 -15.21 5.43 -2.30
CA THR A 534 -14.76 5.04 -0.97
C THR A 534 -15.97 4.79 -0.07
N ARG A 535 -15.85 3.81 0.82
CA ARG A 535 -16.86 3.45 1.81
C ARG A 535 -16.23 3.17 3.17
N GLN A 536 -17.00 3.36 4.23
CA GLN A 536 -16.59 3.04 5.60
C GLN A 536 -16.28 1.54 5.74
N CYS A 537 -17.24 0.66 5.45
CA CYS A 537 -17.03 -0.79 5.53
C CYS A 537 -17.29 -1.48 4.19
N VAL A 538 -16.97 -2.77 4.14
CA VAL A 538 -16.85 -3.54 2.90
C VAL A 538 -18.17 -3.71 2.16
N PHE A 539 -19.26 -3.98 2.88
CA PHE A 539 -20.56 -4.28 2.25
C PHE A 539 -21.45 -3.04 2.15
N SER A 540 -22.30 -3.00 1.12
CA SER A 540 -23.30 -1.94 0.96
C SER A 540 -24.50 -2.13 1.90
N GLY A 541 -25.19 -1.03 2.19
CA GLY A 541 -26.49 -1.04 2.87
C GLY A 541 -26.42 -1.05 4.40
N SER A 542 -27.54 -1.37 5.05
CA SER A 542 -27.69 -1.35 6.51
C SER A 542 -26.85 -2.40 7.26
N HIS A 543 -26.31 -3.38 6.54
CA HIS A 543 -25.52 -4.48 7.08
C HIS A 543 -24.09 -4.47 6.50
N ALA A 544 -23.42 -3.33 6.60
CA ALA A 544 -22.08 -3.12 6.06
C ALA A 544 -21.00 -4.09 6.62
N CYS A 545 -21.31 -4.76 7.73
CA CYS A 545 -20.51 -5.79 8.40
C CYS A 545 -21.24 -7.14 8.55
N GLY A 546 -22.32 -7.36 7.79
CA GLY A 546 -23.23 -8.49 7.99
C GLY A 546 -24.23 -8.30 9.13
N HIS A 547 -25.04 -9.31 9.40
CA HIS A 547 -26.14 -9.21 10.39
C HIS A 547 -25.68 -9.32 11.85
N HIS A 548 -24.45 -9.75 12.10
CA HIS A 548 -23.89 -9.92 13.44
C HIS A 548 -22.71 -8.98 13.71
N GLY A 549 -22.65 -7.84 13.04
CA GLY A 549 -21.57 -6.89 13.23
C GLY A 549 -21.99 -5.46 12.94
N VAL A 550 -21.25 -4.54 13.54
CA VAL A 550 -21.43 -3.09 13.35
C VAL A 550 -20.13 -2.50 12.79
N CYS A 551 -20.29 -1.60 11.81
CA CYS A 551 -19.19 -0.81 11.30
C CYS A 551 -18.84 0.27 12.32
N GLN A 552 -17.62 0.23 12.84
CA GLN A 552 -17.13 1.13 13.86
C GLN A 552 -15.99 1.99 13.32
N GLU A 553 -16.12 3.30 13.49
CA GLU A 553 -15.04 4.26 13.23
C GLU A 553 -14.08 4.29 14.43
N ILE A 554 -12.79 4.32 14.15
CA ILE A 554 -11.73 4.41 15.15
C ILE A 554 -10.84 5.61 14.81
N GLN A 555 -10.67 6.46 15.82
CA GLN A 555 -9.74 7.58 15.79
C GLN A 555 -8.69 7.39 16.88
N LYS A 556 -7.41 7.30 16.49
CA LYS A 556 -6.26 7.22 17.39
C LYS A 556 -5.24 8.29 16.98
N GLY A 557 -5.34 9.47 17.58
CA GLY A 557 -4.52 10.63 17.18
C GLY A 557 -4.82 11.04 15.73
N LEU A 558 -3.81 10.99 14.88
CA LEU A 558 -3.92 11.27 13.43
C LEU A 558 -4.44 10.08 12.61
N LEU A 559 -4.55 8.90 13.22
CA LEU A 559 -5.01 7.69 12.55
C LEU A 559 -6.52 7.63 12.57
N TYR A 560 -7.09 7.50 11.38
CA TYR A 560 -8.52 7.36 11.18
C TYR A 560 -8.79 6.16 10.28
N TYR A 561 -9.62 5.23 10.74
CA TYR A 561 -9.97 4.02 10.01
C TYR A 561 -11.27 3.40 10.55
N THR A 562 -11.86 2.50 9.77
CA THR A 562 -13.11 1.82 10.10
C THR A 562 -12.90 0.31 10.19
N THR A 563 -13.62 -0.34 11.09
CA THR A 563 -13.55 -1.79 11.29
C THR A 563 -14.92 -2.36 11.63
N CYS A 564 -15.19 -3.58 11.20
CA CYS A 564 -16.32 -4.37 11.63
C CYS A 564 -16.05 -4.99 12.99
N ASN A 565 -16.89 -4.65 13.97
CA ASN A 565 -16.92 -5.28 15.27
C ASN A 565 -18.08 -6.29 15.33
N CYS A 566 -17.80 -7.56 15.57
CA CYS A 566 -18.79 -8.64 15.54
C CYS A 566 -19.34 -8.96 16.95
N PHE A 567 -20.65 -9.22 17.07
CA PHE A 567 -21.33 -9.53 18.34
C PHE A 567 -22.10 -10.87 18.27
N GLY A 568 -21.90 -11.75 19.28
CA GLY A 568 -22.69 -12.96 19.55
C GLY A 568 -21.85 -14.17 20.06
N GLY A 569 -22.48 -15.03 20.88
CA GLY A 569 -21.83 -15.97 21.82
C GLY A 569 -20.92 -17.08 21.28
N THR A 570 -20.45 -17.95 22.19
CA THR A 570 -19.27 -18.86 22.20
C THR A 570 -19.00 -19.80 21.00
N ARG A 571 -19.72 -19.69 19.89
CA ARG A 571 -19.43 -20.38 18.62
C ARG A 571 -19.67 -19.50 17.38
N ILE A 572 -19.48 -18.19 17.47
CA ILE A 572 -19.19 -17.38 16.28
C ILE A 572 -17.73 -17.63 15.91
N THR A 573 -17.48 -18.36 14.82
CA THR A 573 -16.20 -18.22 14.12
C THR A 573 -16.15 -16.83 13.54
N MET A 574 -15.29 -15.97 14.08
CA MET A 574 -14.63 -15.00 13.24
C MET A 574 -13.98 -15.80 12.11
N VAL A 575 -14.48 -15.70 10.88
CA VAL A 575 -13.61 -15.96 9.74
C VAL A 575 -12.67 -14.76 9.78
N GLN A 576 -11.44 -15.07 10.15
CA GLN A 576 -10.46 -14.26 10.84
C GLN A 576 -9.65 -13.33 9.91
N GLY A 577 -9.85 -12.02 10.02
CA GLY A 577 -8.97 -11.02 9.40
C GLY A 577 -9.56 -9.61 9.28
N LEU A 578 -8.84 -8.59 9.74
CA LEU A 578 -9.08 -7.17 9.42
C LEU A 578 -10.34 -6.40 9.85
N GLY A 579 -11.37 -7.00 10.44
CA GLY A 579 -12.61 -6.25 10.61
C GLY A 579 -13.20 -5.79 9.26
N LEU A 580 -12.91 -6.54 8.20
CA LEU A 580 -13.47 -6.34 6.86
C LEU A 580 -14.51 -7.42 6.52
N HIS A 581 -14.87 -8.25 7.51
CA HIS A 581 -15.65 -9.46 7.29
C HIS A 581 -17.14 -9.26 7.54
N ARG A 582 -17.92 -10.08 6.84
CA ARG A 582 -19.31 -10.33 7.14
C ARG A 582 -19.35 -11.17 8.40
N CYS A 583 -19.86 -10.62 9.49
CA CYS A 583 -20.09 -11.35 10.72
C CYS A 583 -21.21 -12.37 10.47
N ASN A 584 -20.83 -13.62 10.19
CA ASN A 584 -21.72 -14.75 9.93
C ASN A 584 -21.66 -15.77 11.08
N LYS A 585 -22.78 -16.43 11.36
CA LYS A 585 -22.84 -17.57 12.29
C LYS A 585 -22.19 -18.79 11.62
N ARG A 586 -21.36 -19.56 12.34
CA ARG A 586 -20.75 -20.79 11.82
C ARG A 586 -21.87 -21.74 11.39
N LYS A 587 -21.88 -22.20 10.12
CA LYS A 587 -22.54 -23.47 9.79
C LYS A 587 -21.69 -24.53 10.47
N SER A 588 -22.25 -25.25 11.45
CA SER A 588 -21.64 -26.48 11.92
C SER A 588 -21.59 -27.42 10.72
N ASP A 589 -20.41 -27.65 10.16
CA ASP A 589 -20.17 -28.89 9.44
C ASP A 589 -20.42 -29.99 10.47
N GLY A 590 -21.57 -30.65 10.32
CA GLY A 590 -21.90 -31.82 11.09
C GLY A 590 -20.86 -32.88 10.76
N LEU A 591 -19.84 -33.00 11.60
CA LEU A 591 -19.20 -34.28 11.83
C LEU A 591 -20.33 -35.24 12.22
N ARG A 592 -20.77 -36.04 11.24
CA ARG A 592 -21.46 -37.30 11.48
C ARG A 592 -20.52 -38.18 12.28
N PHE A 593 -20.54 -37.99 13.59
CA PHE A 593 -20.03 -38.92 14.59
C PHE A 593 -21.07 -38.88 15.71
N ILE A 594 -22.14 -39.65 15.49
CA ILE A 594 -22.90 -40.49 16.44
C ILE A 594 -24.13 -40.95 15.61
N ASP A 595 -23.89 -41.92 14.73
CA ASP A 595 -24.89 -42.88 14.25
C ASP A 595 -24.16 -44.23 14.32
N ASN A 596 -23.99 -44.72 15.54
CA ASN A 596 -23.67 -46.10 15.93
C ASN A 596 -23.27 -46.14 17.41
N ILE A 597 -24.19 -45.74 18.28
CA ILE A 597 -24.27 -46.29 19.63
C ILE A 597 -25.62 -46.99 19.69
N ASN A 598 -25.58 -48.27 19.34
CA ASN A 598 -26.67 -49.21 19.49
C ASN A 598 -26.73 -49.55 20.99
N VAL A 599 -27.56 -48.84 21.76
CA VAL A 599 -27.79 -49.16 23.17
C VAL A 599 -29.22 -49.68 23.31
N ASN A 600 -29.30 -50.98 23.54
CA ASN A 600 -30.49 -51.76 23.84
C ASN A 600 -31.27 -51.16 25.02
N VAL A 601 -32.60 -51.15 24.89
CA VAL A 601 -33.59 -50.60 25.83
C VAL A 601 -33.89 -51.59 26.98
N GLU A 602 -32.92 -52.35 27.46
CA GLU A 602 -33.13 -53.34 28.55
C GLU A 602 -32.13 -53.26 29.70
N GLN A 603 -31.68 -52.05 30.09
CA GLN A 603 -30.96 -51.85 31.35
C GLN A 603 -31.39 -50.58 32.11
N TRP A 604 -32.67 -50.20 31.97
CA TRP A 604 -33.29 -49.08 32.70
C TRP A 604 -33.84 -49.45 34.09
N ILE A 605 -33.42 -50.58 34.66
CA ILE A 605 -33.78 -50.98 36.02
C ILE A 605 -32.48 -51.41 36.69
N PHE A 606 -31.75 -50.51 37.35
CA PHE A 606 -30.86 -50.84 38.49
C PHE A 606 -30.13 -49.64 39.14
N PHE A 607 -30.29 -48.39 38.69
CA PHE A 607 -29.65 -47.22 39.30
C PHE A 607 -30.62 -46.20 39.92
N ALA A 608 -31.66 -46.68 40.61
CA ALA A 608 -32.58 -45.85 41.40
C ALA A 608 -32.53 -46.16 42.92
N SER A 609 -31.41 -46.70 43.42
CA SER A 609 -31.34 -47.23 44.80
C SER A 609 -30.09 -46.82 45.60
N TYR A 610 -29.40 -45.75 45.23
CA TYR A 610 -28.36 -45.20 46.09
C TYR A 610 -28.42 -43.67 46.04
N ILE A 611 -28.54 -43.07 47.22
CA ILE A 611 -28.49 -41.63 47.53
C ILE A 611 -29.86 -40.91 47.57
N LEU A 612 -30.73 -41.43 48.46
CA LEU A 612 -31.64 -40.63 49.29
C LEU A 612 -31.32 -40.96 50.76
N GLY A 613 -31.00 -39.92 51.56
CA GLY A 613 -30.66 -39.99 53.00
C GLY A 613 -29.19 -39.68 53.23
N TYR A 614 -28.76 -38.53 53.75
CA TYR A 614 -29.24 -37.89 54.97
C TYR A 614 -29.11 -36.36 54.92
N LYS A 615 -30.01 -35.74 55.68
CA LYS A 615 -30.32 -34.32 55.84
C LYS A 615 -29.47 -33.72 57.00
N THR A 616 -29.08 -32.44 56.87
CA THR A 616 -28.95 -31.38 57.93
C THR A 616 -27.91 -31.53 59.08
N ARG A 617 -26.85 -30.69 59.14
CA ARG A 617 -26.63 -29.38 59.87
C ARG A 617 -26.00 -29.54 61.28
N PRO A 618 -25.44 -28.50 61.97
CA PRO A 618 -25.00 -27.13 61.59
C PRO A 618 -23.63 -26.68 62.21
N ILE A 619 -23.20 -25.45 61.85
CA ILE A 619 -22.49 -24.41 62.64
C ILE A 619 -21.68 -24.89 63.88
N HIS A 620 -20.35 -24.89 63.75
CA HIS A 620 -19.44 -23.92 64.38
C HIS A 620 -18.10 -23.89 63.63
#